data_AF-A0A9X5XB90-F1
#
_entry.id   AF-A0A9X5XB90-F1
#
_cell.length_a   1.000
_cell.length_b   1.000
_cell.length_c   1.000
_cell.angle_alpha   90.00
_cell.angle_beta   90.00
_cell.angle_gamma   90.00
#
_symmetry.space_group_name_H-M   'P 1'
#
loop_
_entity.id
_entity.type
_entity.pdbx_description
1 polymer ?
#
loop_
_entity_poly.entity_id
_entity_poly.type
_entity_poly.pdbx_seq_one_letter_code
_entity_poly.pdbx_strand_id
1 'polypeptide(L)'
;GMVPSCAEGGVLGVLCASIGSIQVNEAIKLLAGIGEPLVGRLMIYDALEMQYRQVKVRKDPDCAVCGENPTVTELIDYEAFCGVVSEEAQEAAAGSTITPKQLKEWIDDGENIEIIDVREINEYEIVSIPGAKLIPKNEFLMGTALETLPQDKKIVLHCKTGVRSAEVLAVLKSAGFSDAVHVGGGVIGWVNQIEPEKPVY
;
A
#
# COMPACT_ATOMS: atom_id res chain seq x y z
N GLY A 1 3.58 -3.28 -3.82
CA GLY A 1 2.99 -4.52 -4.37
C GLY A 1 1.66 -4.70 -3.70
N MET A 2 0.60 -5.00 -4.45
CA MET A 2 -0.70 -5.30 -3.84
C MET A 2 -0.53 -6.50 -2.91
N VAL A 3 -1.07 -6.40 -1.71
CA VAL A 3 -1.14 -7.55 -0.80
C VAL A 3 -2.04 -8.59 -1.47
N PRO A 4 -1.55 -9.81 -1.73
CA PRO A 4 -2.33 -10.84 -2.39
C PRO A 4 -3.59 -11.15 -1.57
N SER A 5 -4.67 -11.50 -2.26
CA SER A 5 -5.88 -11.96 -1.57
C SER A 5 -5.58 -13.22 -0.75
N CYS A 6 -6.38 -13.51 0.29
CA CYS A 6 -6.19 -14.72 1.09
C CYS A 6 -6.19 -16.00 0.22
N ALA A 7 -6.96 -16.01 -0.86
CA ALA A 7 -6.99 -17.12 -1.82
C ALA A 7 -5.66 -17.25 -2.60
N GLU A 8 -5.08 -16.13 -3.04
CA GLU A 8 -3.78 -16.10 -3.74
C GLU A 8 -2.60 -16.37 -2.79
N GLY A 9 -2.72 -15.98 -1.52
CA GLY A 9 -1.74 -16.24 -0.46
C GLY A 9 -1.74 -17.66 0.09
N GLY A 10 -2.60 -18.55 -0.42
CA GLY A 10 -2.63 -19.97 -0.05
C GLY A 10 -3.48 -20.31 1.18
N VAL A 11 -4.42 -19.45 1.58
CA VAL A 11 -5.34 -19.74 2.69
C VAL A 11 -6.44 -20.71 2.24
N LEU A 12 -6.58 -21.83 2.94
CA LEU A 12 -7.66 -22.78 2.70
C LEU A 12 -8.98 -22.23 3.25
N GLY A 13 -9.91 -21.88 2.37
CA GLY A 13 -11.20 -21.27 2.76
C GLY A 13 -12.01 -22.10 3.76
N VAL A 14 -11.84 -23.43 3.77
CA VAL A 14 -12.46 -24.31 4.77
C VAL A 14 -12.03 -23.99 6.20
N LEU A 15 -10.79 -23.54 6.41
CA LEU A 15 -10.29 -23.15 7.73
C LEU A 15 -10.96 -21.85 8.19
N CYS A 16 -11.08 -20.88 7.29
CA CYS A 16 -11.80 -19.63 7.57
C CYS A 16 -13.27 -19.91 7.92
N ALA A 17 -13.93 -20.79 7.18
CA ALA A 17 -15.32 -21.18 7.44
C ALA A 17 -15.49 -21.87 8.81
N SER A 18 -14.57 -22.77 9.17
CA SER A 18 -14.58 -23.46 10.46
C SER A 18 -14.40 -22.49 11.63
N ILE A 19 -13.38 -21.63 11.59
CA ILE A 19 -13.15 -20.62 12.64
C ILE A 19 -14.31 -19.62 12.72
N GLY A 20 -14.80 -19.14 11.57
CA GLY A 20 -15.94 -18.23 11.51
C GLY A 20 -17.20 -18.83 12.13
N SER A 21 -17.49 -20.11 11.87
CA SER A 21 -18.63 -20.81 12.47
C SER A 21 -18.51 -20.89 14.00
N ILE A 22 -17.30 -21.12 14.52
CA ILE A 22 -17.06 -21.12 15.96
C ILE A 22 -17.26 -19.72 16.54
N GLN A 23 -16.72 -18.68 15.89
CA GLN A 23 -16.91 -17.29 16.31
C GLN A 23 -18.39 -16.89 16.37
N VAL A 24 -19.19 -17.29 15.37
CA VAL A 24 -20.63 -17.07 15.36
C VAL A 24 -21.30 -17.74 16.56
N ASN A 25 -20.94 -18.99 16.86
CA ASN A 25 -21.48 -19.69 18.02
C ASN A 25 -21.11 -19.01 19.36
N GLU A 26 -19.88 -18.50 19.49
CA GLU A 26 -19.47 -17.73 20.67
C GLU A 26 -20.26 -16.41 20.81
N ALA A 27 -20.51 -15.72 19.70
CA ALA A 27 -21.33 -14.51 19.69
C ALA A 27 -22.78 -14.81 20.10
N ILE A 28 -23.37 -15.91 19.62
CA ILE A 28 -24.71 -16.34 20.02
C ILE A 28 -24.78 -16.61 21.53
N LYS A 29 -23.80 -17.34 22.08
CA LYS A 29 -23.72 -17.59 23.54
C LYS A 29 -23.66 -16.30 24.33
N LEU A 30 -22.83 -15.35 23.90
CA LEU A 30 -22.70 -14.03 24.54
C LEU A 30 -24.01 -13.25 24.51
N LEU A 31 -24.64 -13.15 23.34
CA LEU A 31 -25.86 -12.36 23.14
C LEU A 31 -27.07 -12.96 23.88
N ALA A 32 -27.19 -14.28 23.90
CA ALA A 32 -28.29 -14.97 24.57
C ALA A 32 -28.05 -15.16 26.08
N GLY A 33 -26.83 -14.90 26.58
CA GLY A 33 -26.48 -15.12 27.98
C GLY A 33 -26.50 -16.60 28.39
N ILE A 34 -26.19 -17.51 27.46
CA ILE A 34 -26.24 -18.97 27.68
C ILE A 34 -24.86 -19.62 27.55
N GLY A 35 -24.65 -20.68 28.32
CA GLY A 35 -23.39 -21.45 28.30
C GLY A 35 -22.19 -20.65 28.80
N GLU A 36 -20.98 -21.12 28.47
CA GLU A 36 -19.72 -20.45 28.82
C GLU A 36 -18.99 -19.98 27.57
N PRO A 37 -18.97 -18.66 27.27
CA PRO A 37 -18.21 -18.09 26.17
C PRO A 37 -16.69 -18.25 26.32
N LEU A 38 -15.96 -18.23 25.20
CA LEU A 38 -14.49 -18.27 25.14
C LEU A 38 -13.81 -16.96 25.59
N VAL A 39 -14.50 -16.04 26.25
CA VAL A 39 -13.91 -14.79 26.77
C VAL A 39 -12.71 -15.10 27.66
N GLY A 40 -11.59 -14.42 27.40
CA GLY A 40 -10.31 -14.65 28.09
C GLY A 40 -9.57 -15.94 27.71
N ARG A 41 -10.01 -16.64 26.65
CA ARG A 41 -9.37 -17.87 26.15
C ARG A 41 -9.08 -17.75 24.66
N LEU A 42 -7.85 -18.06 24.28
CA LEU A 42 -7.45 -18.26 22.89
C LEU A 42 -7.67 -19.73 22.53
N MET A 43 -8.52 -19.99 21.55
CA MET A 43 -8.69 -21.32 20.98
C MET A 43 -7.80 -21.46 19.74
N ILE A 44 -7.07 -22.57 19.68
CA ILE A 44 -6.19 -22.95 18.57
C ILE A 44 -6.79 -24.19 17.93
N TYR A 45 -7.08 -24.11 16.64
CA TYR A 45 -7.54 -25.22 15.83
C TYR A 45 -6.39 -25.71 14.95
N ASP A 46 -5.90 -26.91 15.24
CA ASP A 46 -5.01 -27.64 14.35
C ASP A 46 -5.85 -28.51 13.41
N ALA A 47 -5.90 -28.13 12.14
CA ALA A 47 -6.71 -28.82 11.15
C ALA A 47 -6.06 -30.10 10.60
N LEU A 48 -4.74 -30.24 10.72
CA LEU A 48 -4.02 -31.41 10.23
C LEU A 48 -4.16 -32.58 11.20
N GLU A 49 -3.97 -32.30 12.50
CA GLU A 49 -4.13 -33.27 13.59
C GLU A 49 -5.58 -33.34 14.09
N MET A 50 -6.44 -32.43 13.62
CA MET A 50 -7.84 -32.26 14.06
C MET A 50 -7.97 -32.07 15.58
N GLN A 51 -7.23 -31.13 16.14
CA GLN A 51 -7.19 -30.84 17.57
C GLN A 51 -7.65 -29.42 17.91
N TYR A 52 -8.31 -29.30 19.06
CA TYR A 52 -8.69 -28.02 19.64
C TYR A 52 -7.96 -27.81 20.97
N ARG A 53 -7.20 -26.74 21.07
CA ARG A 53 -6.46 -26.38 22.27
C ARG A 53 -6.88 -25.01 22.77
N GLN A 54 -7.01 -24.85 24.09
CA GLN A 54 -7.36 -23.57 24.70
C GLN A 54 -6.24 -23.09 25.60
N VAL A 55 -5.87 -21.82 25.44
CA VAL A 55 -4.91 -21.12 26.29
C VAL A 55 -5.62 -19.98 26.99
N LYS A 56 -5.52 -19.89 28.31
CA LYS A 56 -6.06 -18.75 29.05
C LYS A 56 -5.16 -17.54 28.82
N VAL A 57 -5.75 -16.44 28.35
CA VAL A 57 -5.06 -15.17 28.12
C VAL A 57 -5.41 -14.23 29.25
N ARG A 58 -4.39 -13.62 29.85
CA ARG A 58 -4.56 -12.60 30.89
C ARG A 58 -4.37 -11.23 30.27
N LYS A 59 -5.07 -10.23 30.81
CA LYS A 59 -4.83 -8.83 30.47
C LYS A 59 -3.40 -8.48 30.88
N ASP A 60 -2.69 -7.83 29.96
CA ASP A 60 -1.39 -7.23 30.24
C ASP A 60 -1.62 -5.84 30.89
N PRO A 61 -1.15 -5.61 32.14
CA PRO A 61 -1.29 -4.30 32.79
C PRO A 61 -0.52 -3.20 32.05
N ASP A 62 0.54 -3.54 31.31
CA ASP A 62 1.38 -2.60 30.57
C ASP A 62 0.98 -2.50 29.08
N CYS A 63 -0.20 -3.00 28.71
CA CYS A 63 -0.69 -2.96 27.33
C CYS A 63 -0.76 -1.51 26.81
N ALA A 64 -0.08 -1.24 25.70
CA ALA A 64 -0.01 0.09 25.07
C ALA A 64 -1.38 0.69 24.71
N VAL A 65 -2.43 -0.14 24.57
CA VAL A 65 -3.80 0.29 24.18
C VAL A 65 -4.76 0.35 25.37
N CYS A 66 -4.72 -0.63 26.27
CA CYS A 66 -5.72 -0.76 27.34
C CYS A 66 -5.14 -1.03 28.74
N GLY A 67 -3.83 -0.89 28.90
CA GLY A 67 -3.12 -0.96 30.18
C GLY A 67 -3.45 0.23 31.10
N GLU A 68 -2.80 0.29 32.26
CA GLU A 68 -3.02 1.38 33.23
C GLU A 68 -2.50 2.73 32.71
N ASN A 69 -1.45 2.70 31.88
CA ASN A 69 -0.83 3.87 31.27
C ASN A 69 -0.76 3.69 29.73
N PRO A 70 -1.88 3.82 29.00
CA PRO A 70 -1.91 3.59 27.56
C PRO A 70 -1.08 4.65 26.82
N THR A 71 -0.28 4.21 25.86
CA THR A 71 0.56 5.07 25.00
C THR A 71 -0.02 5.24 23.60
N VAL A 72 -0.86 4.31 23.16
CA VAL A 72 -1.65 4.40 21.92
C VAL A 72 -3.02 4.96 22.28
N THR A 73 -3.26 6.22 21.92
CA THR A 73 -4.48 6.96 22.30
C THR A 73 -5.34 7.35 21.10
N GLU A 74 -4.80 7.24 19.89
CA GLU A 74 -5.48 7.53 18.63
C GLU A 74 -5.11 6.48 17.58
N LEU A 75 -5.95 6.38 16.55
CA LEU A 75 -5.68 5.52 15.41
C LEU A 75 -4.61 6.17 14.53
N ILE A 76 -3.65 5.37 14.06
CA ILE A 76 -2.77 5.80 12.96
C ILE A 76 -3.56 5.82 11.66
N ASP A 77 -3.08 6.58 10.68
CA ASP A 77 -3.58 6.52 9.31
C ASP A 77 -3.26 5.14 8.72
N TYR A 78 -4.27 4.28 8.74
CA TYR A 78 -4.18 2.88 8.33
C TYR A 78 -3.96 2.75 6.81
N GLU A 79 -4.44 3.71 6.03
CA GLU A 79 -4.27 3.73 4.57
C GLU A 79 -2.82 4.06 4.21
N ALA A 80 -2.25 5.07 4.87
CA ALA A 80 -0.83 5.41 4.76
C ALA A 80 0.10 4.29 5.25
N PHE A 81 -0.30 3.55 6.31
CA PHE A 81 0.47 2.45 6.86
C PHE A 81 0.39 1.16 6.02
N CYS A 82 -0.79 0.82 5.52
CA CYS A 82 -1.02 -0.39 4.72
C CYS A 82 -0.75 -0.21 3.22
N GLY A 83 -0.48 1.02 2.76
CA GLY A 83 -0.25 1.32 1.35
C GLY A 83 -1.52 1.14 0.50
N VAL A 84 -2.69 1.35 1.11
CA VAL A 84 -3.97 1.38 0.41
C VAL A 84 -4.08 2.75 -0.24
N VAL A 85 -4.32 2.77 -1.55
CA VAL A 85 -4.44 4.01 -2.32
C VAL A 85 -5.66 4.78 -1.82
N SER A 86 -5.47 6.01 -1.31
CA SER A 86 -6.57 6.86 -0.83
C SER A 86 -7.59 7.14 -1.94
N GLU A 87 -8.81 7.54 -1.59
CA GLU A 87 -9.84 7.88 -2.58
C GLU A 87 -9.37 8.99 -3.53
N GLU A 88 -8.68 10.01 -3.02
CA GLU A 88 -8.12 11.10 -3.82
C GLU A 88 -7.05 10.60 -4.80
N ALA A 89 -6.25 9.62 -4.38
CA ALA A 89 -5.25 8.99 -5.23
C ALA A 89 -5.88 8.07 -6.30
N GLN A 90 -7.02 7.44 -6.01
CA GLN A 90 -7.79 6.69 -7.01
C GLN A 90 -8.42 7.63 -8.05
N GLU A 91 -9.02 8.73 -7.62
CA GLU A 91 -9.57 9.75 -8.53
C GLU A 91 -8.47 10.42 -9.37
N ALA A 92 -7.34 10.78 -8.75
CA ALA A 92 -6.22 11.38 -9.46
C ALA A 92 -5.61 10.43 -10.50
N ALA A 93 -5.54 9.12 -10.21
CA ALA A 93 -5.07 8.12 -11.15
C ALA A 93 -6.08 7.86 -12.29
N ALA A 94 -7.39 7.98 -12.04
CA ALA A 94 -8.43 7.79 -13.04
C ALA A 94 -8.25 8.76 -14.22
N GLY A 95 -7.78 8.24 -15.36
CA GLY A 95 -7.52 9.01 -16.58
C GLY A 95 -6.16 9.72 -16.63
N SER A 96 -5.31 9.57 -15.61
CA SER A 96 -3.93 10.13 -15.58
C SER A 96 -2.85 9.07 -15.36
N THR A 97 -3.18 7.80 -15.54
CA THR A 97 -2.23 6.68 -15.57
C THR A 97 -1.76 6.42 -17.00
N ILE A 98 -0.44 6.41 -17.20
CA ILE A 98 0.20 5.96 -18.46
C ILE A 98 0.92 4.64 -18.26
N THR A 99 1.09 3.87 -19.34
CA THR A 99 1.87 2.63 -19.32
C THR A 99 3.37 2.91 -19.53
N PRO A 100 4.27 1.98 -19.14
CA PRO A 100 5.70 2.12 -19.43
C PRO A 100 6.02 2.25 -20.92
N LYS A 101 5.22 1.61 -21.79
CA LYS A 101 5.37 1.72 -23.25
C LYS A 101 5.03 3.12 -23.76
N GLN A 102 3.93 3.71 -23.28
CA GLN A 102 3.58 5.09 -23.61
C GLN A 102 4.64 6.08 -23.15
N LEU A 103 5.21 5.87 -21.95
CA LEU A 103 6.34 6.69 -21.51
C LEU A 103 7.55 6.54 -22.45
N LYS A 104 7.87 5.31 -22.87
CA LYS A 104 8.96 5.07 -23.82
C LYS A 104 8.74 5.77 -25.16
N GLU A 105 7.52 5.71 -25.70
CA GLU A 105 7.11 6.43 -26.90
C GLU A 105 7.33 7.93 -26.75
N TRP A 106 6.87 8.54 -25.64
CA TRP A 106 7.07 9.97 -25.38
C TRP A 106 8.55 10.36 -25.26
N ILE A 107 9.37 9.51 -24.66
CA ILE A 107 10.82 9.72 -24.58
C ILE A 107 11.45 9.68 -25.98
N ASP A 108 11.06 8.71 -26.81
CA ASP A 108 11.60 8.52 -28.16
C ASP A 108 11.17 9.63 -29.12
N ASP A 109 9.94 10.13 -28.96
CA ASP A 109 9.38 11.23 -29.74
C ASP A 109 9.91 12.61 -29.28
N GLY A 110 10.65 12.66 -28.17
CA GLY A 110 11.20 13.90 -27.62
C GLY A 110 10.12 14.85 -27.09
N GLU A 111 9.03 14.28 -26.57
CA GLU A 111 7.95 15.05 -25.93
C GLU A 111 8.48 15.91 -24.77
N ASN A 112 7.86 17.06 -24.55
CA ASN A 112 8.29 18.00 -23.52
C ASN A 112 7.81 17.57 -22.12
N ILE A 113 8.47 16.55 -21.58
CA ILE A 113 8.14 15.92 -20.30
C ILE A 113 9.27 16.05 -19.27
N GLU A 114 8.92 16.00 -17.99
CA GLU A 114 9.86 15.86 -16.87
C GLU A 114 9.51 14.60 -16.07
N ILE A 115 10.43 13.64 -16.03
CA ILE A 115 10.22 12.35 -15.35
C ILE A 115 10.70 12.49 -13.91
N ILE A 116 9.82 12.24 -12.95
CA ILE A 116 10.15 12.34 -11.53
C ILE A 116 10.02 10.98 -10.84
N ASP A 117 11.08 10.57 -10.17
CA ASP A 117 11.11 9.38 -9.34
C ASP A 117 10.82 9.73 -7.88
N VAL A 118 9.71 9.20 -7.33
CA VAL A 118 9.27 9.49 -5.97
C VAL A 118 9.72 8.46 -4.93
N ARG A 119 10.67 7.60 -5.29
CA ARG A 119 11.27 6.60 -4.39
C ARG A 119 12.33 7.20 -3.48
N GLU A 120 12.86 6.36 -2.61
CA GLU A 120 14.02 6.70 -1.78
C GLU A 120 15.33 6.59 -2.57
N ILE A 121 16.39 7.22 -2.06
CA ILE A 121 17.68 7.28 -2.78
C ILE A 121 18.31 5.89 -3.00
N ASN A 122 18.22 5.01 -2.02
CA ASN A 122 18.72 3.64 -2.11
C ASN A 122 17.99 2.81 -3.18
N GLU A 123 16.70 3.07 -3.40
CA GLU A 123 15.90 2.45 -4.44
C GLU A 123 16.25 2.98 -5.83
N TYR A 124 16.53 4.29 -5.93
CA TYR A 124 16.91 4.98 -7.15
C TYR A 124 18.30 4.55 -7.66
N GLU A 125 19.26 4.39 -6.75
CA GLU A 125 20.64 3.96 -7.07
C GLU A 125 20.71 2.53 -7.63
N ILE A 126 19.76 1.65 -7.29
CA ILE A 126 19.73 0.27 -7.81
C ILE A 126 19.31 0.25 -9.28
N VAL A 127 18.26 0.98 -9.63
CA VAL A 127 17.68 1.02 -10.97
C VAL A 127 16.85 2.29 -11.13
N SER A 128 16.94 2.97 -12.26
CA SER A 128 16.14 4.15 -12.59
C SER A 128 15.75 4.17 -14.07
N ILE A 129 14.67 4.92 -14.36
CA ILE A 129 14.26 5.22 -15.74
C ILE A 129 15.20 6.31 -16.29
N PRO A 130 15.76 6.17 -17.50
CA PRO A 130 16.63 7.19 -18.08
C PRO A 130 15.97 8.58 -18.10
N GLY A 131 16.70 9.59 -17.64
CA GLY A 131 16.20 10.97 -17.55
C GLY A 131 15.31 11.28 -16.35
N ALA A 132 15.06 10.31 -15.46
CA ALA A 132 14.30 10.57 -14.23
C ALA A 132 15.11 11.42 -13.24
N LYS A 133 14.45 12.42 -12.65
CA LYS A 133 14.97 13.21 -11.51
C LYS A 133 14.41 12.63 -10.21
N LEU A 134 15.28 12.32 -9.26
CA LEU A 134 14.89 11.85 -7.93
C LEU A 134 14.33 13.01 -7.09
N ILE A 135 13.08 12.87 -6.64
CA ILE A 135 12.47 13.72 -5.62
C ILE A 135 11.60 12.81 -4.74
N PRO A 136 12.07 12.39 -3.55
CA PRO A 136 11.34 11.47 -2.68
C PRO A 136 9.93 11.95 -2.34
N LYS A 137 8.98 11.01 -2.21
CA LYS A 137 7.57 11.30 -1.88
C LYS A 137 7.42 12.30 -0.72
N ASN A 138 8.25 12.17 0.32
CA ASN A 138 8.15 13.02 1.51
C ASN A 138 8.32 14.51 1.19
N GLU A 139 9.13 14.88 0.20
CA GLU A 139 9.32 16.28 -0.20
C GLU A 139 8.06 16.89 -0.85
N PHE A 140 7.23 16.06 -1.48
CA PHE A 140 5.91 16.50 -1.99
C PHE A 140 4.92 16.70 -0.86
N LEU A 141 4.91 15.80 0.13
CA LEU A 141 4.04 15.92 1.31
C LEU A 141 4.40 17.14 2.17
N MET A 142 5.68 17.51 2.20
CA MET A 142 6.17 18.71 2.89
C MET A 142 6.02 20.00 2.05
N GLY A 143 5.63 19.89 0.77
CA GLY A 143 5.46 21.01 -0.16
C GLY A 143 6.75 21.56 -0.77
N THR A 144 7.93 21.18 -0.26
CA THR A 144 9.24 21.69 -0.75
C THR A 144 9.52 21.30 -2.20
N ALA A 145 9.03 20.14 -2.64
CA ALA A 145 9.19 19.70 -4.02
C ALA A 145 8.52 20.63 -5.04
N LEU A 146 7.37 21.21 -4.69
CA LEU A 146 6.52 21.99 -5.61
C LEU A 146 7.24 23.25 -6.14
N GLU A 147 8.15 23.82 -5.34
CA GLU A 147 8.94 25.00 -5.72
C GLU A 147 9.98 24.70 -6.80
N THR A 148 10.36 23.43 -6.94
CA THR A 148 11.44 22.99 -7.83
C THR A 148 10.95 22.38 -9.14
N LEU A 149 9.64 22.19 -9.28
CA LEU A 149 9.04 21.58 -10.46
C LEU A 149 8.97 22.57 -11.62
N PRO A 150 9.34 22.15 -12.85
CA PRO A 150 9.14 22.98 -14.04
C PRO A 150 7.65 23.20 -14.29
N GLN A 151 7.30 24.41 -14.73
CA GLN A 151 5.92 24.80 -15.09
C GLN A 151 5.68 24.72 -16.60
N ASP A 152 6.75 24.57 -17.38
CA ASP A 152 6.76 24.54 -18.83
C ASP A 152 6.80 23.12 -19.41
N LYS A 153 6.85 22.10 -18.55
CA LYS A 153 6.92 20.69 -18.94
C LYS A 153 5.81 19.88 -18.28
N LYS A 154 5.34 18.84 -18.97
CA LYS A 154 4.40 17.88 -18.39
C LYS A 154 5.12 16.97 -17.38
N ILE A 155 4.62 16.91 -16.15
CA ILE A 155 5.21 16.09 -15.10
C ILE A 155 4.75 14.63 -15.21
N VAL A 156 5.71 13.70 -15.23
CA VAL A 156 5.48 12.25 -15.26
C VAL A 156 6.08 11.61 -14.01
N LEU A 157 5.23 11.20 -13.07
CA LEU A 157 5.65 10.59 -11.82
C LEU A 157 5.82 9.07 -11.95
N HIS A 158 6.82 8.50 -11.31
CA HIS A 158 6.88 7.05 -11.12
C HIS A 158 7.45 6.67 -9.75
N CYS A 159 7.13 5.45 -9.31
CA CYS A 159 7.76 4.85 -8.14
C CYS A 159 8.11 3.39 -8.44
N LYS A 160 8.18 2.53 -7.42
CA LYS A 160 8.46 1.10 -7.61
C LYS A 160 7.37 0.38 -8.42
N THR A 161 6.11 0.53 -8.02
CA THR A 161 4.95 -0.22 -8.57
C THR A 161 3.77 0.66 -9.02
N GLY A 162 3.83 1.98 -8.84
CA GLY A 162 2.77 2.92 -9.19
C GLY A 162 1.94 3.46 -8.02
N VAL A 163 2.03 2.87 -6.82
CA VAL A 163 1.25 3.27 -5.63
C VAL A 163 1.67 4.66 -5.11
N ARG A 164 2.94 4.81 -4.69
CA ARG A 164 3.46 6.10 -4.20
C ARG A 164 3.35 7.24 -5.21
N SER A 165 3.46 6.95 -6.51
CA SER A 165 3.34 7.98 -7.53
C SER A 165 1.89 8.42 -7.77
N ALA A 166 0.90 7.56 -7.52
CA ALA A 166 -0.51 7.94 -7.52
C ALA A 166 -0.85 8.89 -6.35
N GLU A 167 -0.29 8.63 -5.16
CA GLU A 167 -0.43 9.54 -4.02
C GLU A 167 0.17 10.92 -4.32
N VAL A 168 1.41 10.96 -4.84
CA VAL A 168 2.06 12.22 -5.23
C VAL A 168 1.29 12.92 -6.35
N LEU A 169 0.66 12.17 -7.26
CA LEU A 169 -0.16 12.72 -8.33
C LEU A 169 -1.36 13.50 -7.79
N ALA A 170 -2.02 13.01 -6.74
CA ALA A 170 -3.12 13.71 -6.08
C ALA A 170 -2.67 15.06 -5.48
N VAL A 171 -1.49 15.08 -4.85
CA VAL A 171 -0.86 16.30 -4.32
C VAL A 171 -0.59 17.30 -5.46
N LEU A 172 -0.01 16.84 -6.57
CA LEU A 172 0.30 17.70 -7.72
C LEU A 172 -0.94 18.29 -8.38
N LYS A 173 -1.98 17.49 -8.60
CA LYS A 173 -3.24 17.97 -9.18
C LYS A 173 -3.88 19.02 -8.28
N SER A 174 -3.85 18.81 -6.97
CA SER A 174 -4.34 19.79 -5.98
C SER A 174 -3.53 21.09 -5.97
N ALA A 175 -2.23 21.01 -6.29
CA ALA A 175 -1.34 22.16 -6.42
C ALA A 175 -1.41 22.87 -7.80
N GLY A 176 -2.28 22.41 -8.71
CA GLY A 176 -2.52 23.05 -10.00
C GLY A 176 -1.82 22.40 -11.21
N PHE A 177 -1.07 21.31 -11.02
CA PHE A 177 -0.46 20.54 -12.11
C PHE A 177 -1.50 19.58 -12.72
N SER A 178 -2.51 20.14 -13.39
CA SER A 178 -3.66 19.37 -13.88
C SER A 178 -3.32 18.30 -14.92
N ASP A 179 -2.28 18.53 -15.73
CA ASP A 179 -1.82 17.66 -16.81
C ASP A 179 -0.76 16.64 -16.38
N ALA A 180 -0.39 16.64 -15.08
CA ALA A 180 0.51 15.64 -14.52
C ALA A 180 -0.09 14.23 -14.65
N VAL A 181 0.79 13.26 -14.87
CA VAL A 181 0.46 11.83 -15.00
C VAL A 181 1.41 10.98 -14.18
N HIS A 182 1.08 9.71 -13.97
CA HIS A 182 1.99 8.74 -13.37
C HIS A 182 2.08 7.43 -14.17
N VAL A 183 3.21 6.73 -14.03
CA VAL A 183 3.47 5.45 -14.69
C VAL A 183 2.86 4.30 -13.88
N GLY A 184 1.82 3.67 -14.43
CA GLY A 184 1.25 2.43 -13.92
C GLY A 184 2.25 1.29 -13.96
N GLY A 185 2.39 0.55 -12.86
CA GLY A 185 3.41 -0.50 -12.71
C GLY A 185 4.80 0.00 -12.34
N GLY A 186 5.04 1.33 -12.35
CA GLY A 186 6.29 1.94 -11.92
C GLY A 186 7.54 1.45 -12.67
N VAL A 187 8.71 1.54 -12.03
CA VAL A 187 9.98 1.10 -12.61
C VAL A 187 10.03 -0.42 -12.84
N ILE A 188 9.28 -1.23 -12.07
CA ILE A 188 9.19 -2.67 -12.33
C ILE A 188 8.50 -2.93 -13.67
N GLY A 189 7.40 -2.22 -13.95
CA GLY A 189 6.73 -2.29 -15.24
C GLY A 189 7.63 -1.86 -16.39
N TRP A 190 8.47 -0.85 -16.17
CA TRP A 190 9.47 -0.39 -17.12
C TRP A 190 10.54 -1.46 -17.42
N VAL A 191 11.19 -1.99 -16.39
CA VAL A 191 12.21 -3.05 -16.53
C VAL A 191 11.63 -4.25 -17.27
N ASN A 192 10.46 -4.74 -16.86
CA ASN A 192 9.85 -5.92 -17.48
C ASN A 192 9.48 -5.75 -18.97
N GLN A 193 9.21 -4.53 -19.41
CA GLN A 193 8.66 -4.27 -20.75
C GLN A 193 9.64 -3.60 -21.72
N ILE A 194 10.61 -2.85 -21.20
CA ILE A 194 11.46 -1.94 -21.98
C ILE A 194 12.95 -2.30 -21.82
N GLU A 195 13.42 -2.56 -20.60
CA GLU A 195 14.84 -2.83 -20.28
C GLU A 195 14.97 -4.08 -19.37
N PRO A 196 14.63 -5.29 -19.87
CA PRO A 196 14.57 -6.51 -19.06
C PRO A 196 15.93 -6.97 -18.51
N GLU A 197 17.02 -6.40 -19.01
CA GLU A 197 18.38 -6.62 -18.52
C GLU A 197 18.70 -5.90 -17.20
N LYS A 198 17.91 -4.90 -16.82
CA LYS A 198 18.11 -4.16 -15.57
C LYS A 198 17.64 -4.97 -14.35
N PRO A 199 18.22 -4.74 -13.16
CA PRO A 199 17.83 -5.47 -11.96
C PRO A 199 16.43 -5.06 -11.47
N VAL A 200 15.74 -6.02 -10.86
CA VAL A 200 14.47 -5.83 -10.13
C VAL A 200 14.69 -6.19 -8.66
N TYR A 201 14.01 -5.47 -7.76
CA TYR A 201 14.02 -5.70 -6.32
C TYR A 201 12.61 -5.59 -5.74
#